data_AF-A0A8J4IGP0-F1
#
_entry.id   AF-A0A8J4IGP0-F1
#
_cell.length_a   1.000
_cell.length_b   1.000
_cell.length_c   1.000
_cell.angle_alpha   90.00
_cell.angle_beta   90.00
_cell.angle_gamma   90.00
#
_symmetry.space_group_name_H-M   'P 1'
#
loop_
_entity.id
_entity.type
_entity.pdbx_description
1 polymer ?
#
loop_
_entity_poly.entity_id
_entity_poly.type
_entity_poly.pdbx_seq_one_letter_code
_entity_poly.pdbx_strand_id
1 'polypeptide(L)'
;VYLLFQGLRQISRRTISTASRRQFENRVPEKQKLFQEDNGIPVHLKGGVMDALLYRVTMGLTVFGKANTEIFMLWYDAQRAN
;
A
#
# COMPACT_ATOMS: atom_id res chain seq x y z
N VAL A 1 -23.04 47.63 -26.59
CA VAL A 1 -21.75 47.52 -25.86
C VAL A 1 -21.90 46.89 -24.47
N TYR A 2 -22.77 47.42 -23.59
CA TYR A 2 -22.99 46.86 -22.24
C TYR A 2 -23.44 45.39 -22.20
N LEU A 3 -24.34 44.97 -23.10
CA LEU A 3 -24.82 43.59 -23.17
C LEU A 3 -23.73 42.60 -23.61
N LEU A 4 -22.81 43.03 -24.47
CA LEU A 4 -21.65 42.24 -24.91
C LEU A 4 -20.70 42.00 -23.73
N PHE A 5 -20.47 43.03 -22.91
CA PHE A 5 -19.60 42.96 -21.72
C PHE A 5 -20.18 42.04 -20.64
N GLN A 6 -21.50 42.05 -20.45
CA GLN A 6 -22.22 41.13 -19.56
C GLN A 6 -22.11 39.68 -20.04
N GLY A 7 -22.30 39.44 -21.35
CA GLY A 7 -22.16 38.11 -21.95
C GLY A 7 -20.74 37.54 -21.81
N LEU A 8 -19.72 38.36 -22.02
CA LEU A 8 -18.31 37.97 -21.83
C LEU A 8 -18.00 37.60 -20.38
N ARG A 9 -18.55 38.33 -19.40
CA ARG A 9 -18.44 37.98 -17.97
C ARG A 9 -19.11 36.64 -17.63
N GLN A 10 -20.25 36.34 -18.24
CA GLN A 10 -20.98 35.11 -18.01
C GLN A 10 -20.29 33.89 -18.64
N ILE A 11 -19.66 34.07 -19.80
CA ILE A 11 -18.84 33.06 -20.47
C ILE A 11 -17.55 32.79 -19.68
N SER A 12 -16.89 33.84 -19.17
CA SER A 12 -15.70 33.72 -18.32
C SER A 12 -15.98 32.97 -17.00
N ARG A 13 -17.17 33.13 -16.40
CA ARG A 13 -17.56 32.43 -15.17
C ARG A 13 -17.94 30.96 -15.37
N ARG A 14 -18.22 30.51 -16.59
CA ARG A 14 -18.69 29.14 -16.88
C ARG A 14 -17.58 28.11 -17.10
N THR A 15 -16.30 28.51 -17.14
CA THR A 15 -15.22 27.63 -17.63
C THR A 15 -14.30 27.05 -16.53
N ILE A 16 -14.61 27.22 -15.25
CA ILE A 16 -13.80 26.59 -14.18
C ILE A 16 -14.70 25.92 -13.15
N SER A 17 -15.25 24.75 -13.48
CA SER A 17 -15.64 23.77 -12.46
C SER A 17 -15.87 22.37 -13.06
N THR A 18 -14.92 21.89 -13.84
CA THR A 18 -14.80 20.46 -14.16
C THR A 18 -13.34 20.05 -14.12
N ALA A 19 -12.66 20.34 -13.00
CA ALA A 19 -11.66 19.36 -12.57
C ALA A 19 -12.45 18.08 -12.43
N SER A 20 -12.15 17.08 -13.27
CA SER A 20 -12.76 15.76 -13.17
C SER A 20 -12.42 15.23 -11.78
N ARG A 21 -13.29 15.51 -10.81
CA ARG A 21 -13.30 14.86 -9.52
C ARG A 21 -13.70 13.41 -9.81
N ARG A 22 -12.76 12.61 -10.30
CA ARG A 22 -12.57 11.28 -9.73
C ARG A 22 -12.23 11.55 -8.26
N GLN A 23 -13.25 11.92 -7.47
CA GLN A 23 -13.17 11.80 -6.03
C GLN A 23 -12.96 10.31 -5.83
N PHE A 24 -11.74 9.92 -5.52
CA PHE A 24 -11.54 8.68 -4.79
C PHE A 24 -12.53 8.75 -3.62
N GLU A 25 -13.51 7.85 -3.65
CA GLU A 25 -14.50 7.76 -2.59
C GLU A 25 -13.77 7.48 -1.28
N ASN A 26 -14.22 8.09 -0.19
CA ASN A 26 -13.59 7.85 1.09
C ASN A 26 -13.87 6.42 1.55
N ARG A 27 -12.89 5.53 1.43
CA ARG A 27 -12.95 4.12 1.86
C ARG A 27 -12.41 3.89 3.28
N VAL A 28 -12.08 4.95 4.02
CA VAL A 28 -11.60 4.83 5.41
C VAL A 28 -12.60 4.11 6.32
N PRO A 29 -13.91 4.39 6.28
CA PRO A 29 -14.88 3.69 7.14
C PRO A 29 -14.91 2.17 6.89
N GLU A 30 -14.75 1.75 5.63
CA GLU A 30 -14.71 0.33 5.26
C GLU A 30 -13.47 -0.38 5.81
N LYS A 31 -12.31 0.28 5.70
CA LYS A 31 -11.06 -0.24 6.25
C LYS A 31 -11.08 -0.25 7.78
N GLN A 32 -11.64 0.78 8.42
CA GLN A 32 -11.83 0.79 9.87
C GLN A 32 -12.70 -0.38 10.32
N LYS A 33 -13.83 -0.64 9.66
CA LYS A 33 -14.68 -1.79 9.97
C LYS A 33 -13.92 -3.12 9.84
N LEU A 34 -13.16 -3.31 8.76
CA LEU A 34 -12.36 -4.52 8.54
C LEU A 34 -11.29 -4.71 9.63
N PHE A 35 -10.52 -3.67 9.95
CA PHE A 35 -9.41 -3.76 10.91
C PHE A 35 -9.86 -3.69 12.37
N GLN A 36 -11.09 -3.26 12.67
CA GLN A 36 -11.66 -3.24 14.02
C GLN A 36 -12.61 -4.41 14.30
N GLU A 37 -12.90 -5.27 13.31
CA GLU A 37 -13.70 -6.48 13.53
C GLU A 37 -13.06 -7.36 14.62
N ASP A 38 -13.83 -7.76 15.62
CA ASP A 38 -13.34 -8.58 16.74
C ASP A 38 -13.36 -10.07 16.37
N ASN A 39 -12.47 -10.45 15.46
CA ASN A 39 -12.34 -11.81 14.94
C ASN A 39 -11.10 -12.55 15.50
N GLY A 40 -10.38 -11.94 16.44
CA GLY A 40 -9.15 -12.50 17.02
C GLY A 40 -7.96 -12.64 16.06
N ILE A 41 -8.08 -12.16 14.81
CA ILE A 41 -7.01 -12.24 13.82
C ILE A 41 -5.96 -11.16 14.12
N PRO A 42 -4.66 -11.50 14.16
CA PRO A 42 -3.61 -10.52 14.41
C PRO A 42 -3.53 -9.48 13.28
N VAL A 43 -3.16 -8.24 13.62
CA VAL A 43 -3.20 -7.09 12.69
C VAL A 43 -2.42 -7.32 11.39
N HIS A 44 -1.32 -8.08 11.42
CA HIS A 44 -0.48 -8.37 10.25
C HIS A 44 -1.04 -9.43 9.30
N LEU A 45 -2.18 -10.05 9.63
CA LEU A 45 -2.92 -10.97 8.75
C LEU A 45 -4.35 -10.48 8.45
N LYS A 46 -4.74 -9.34 9.02
CA LYS A 46 -6.13 -8.87 9.03
C LYS A 46 -6.59 -8.33 7.67
N GLY A 47 -5.67 -8.04 6.74
CA GLY A 47 -5.94 -7.73 5.34
C GLY A 47 -6.22 -8.96 4.46
N GLY A 48 -6.06 -10.18 5.00
CA GLY A 48 -6.52 -11.43 4.36
C GLY A 48 -5.41 -12.24 3.71
N VAL A 49 -5.73 -12.90 2.58
CA VAL A 49 -4.86 -13.91 1.95
C VAL A 49 -3.52 -13.34 1.48
N MET A 50 -3.50 -12.11 0.98
CA MET A 50 -2.27 -11.47 0.51
C MET A 50 -1.29 -11.22 1.65
N ASP A 51 -1.78 -10.84 2.85
CA ASP A 51 -0.95 -10.66 4.03
C ASP A 51 -0.31 -11.98 4.47
N ALA A 52 -1.09 -13.07 4.47
CA ALA A 52 -0.59 -14.40 4.82
C ALA A 52 0.45 -14.92 3.81
N LEU A 53 0.23 -14.69 2.51
CA LEU A 53 1.19 -15.04 1.47
C LEU A 53 2.48 -14.24 1.65
N LEU A 54 2.37 -12.92 1.84
CA LEU A 54 3.52 -12.04 2.04
C LEU A 54 4.32 -12.47 3.26
N TYR A 55 3.67 -12.73 4.39
CA TYR A 55 4.31 -13.22 5.60
C TYR A 55 5.11 -14.52 5.35
N ARG A 56 4.50 -15.51 4.69
CA ARG A 56 5.16 -16.81 4.42
C ARG A 56 6.37 -16.66 3.50
N VAL A 57 6.26 -15.84 2.46
CA VAL A 57 7.36 -15.57 1.53
C VAL A 57 8.50 -14.84 2.25
N THR A 58 8.19 -13.78 2.99
CA THR A 58 9.20 -13.04 3.77
C THR A 58 9.89 -13.94 4.78
N MET A 59 9.14 -14.72 5.55
CA MET A 59 9.70 -15.66 6.52
C MET A 59 10.61 -16.70 5.84
N GLY A 60 10.15 -17.28 4.73
CA GLY A 60 10.93 -18.23 3.94
C GLY A 60 12.25 -17.63 3.46
N LEU A 61 12.21 -16.43 2.89
CA LEU A 61 13.41 -15.72 2.41
C LEU A 61 14.37 -15.37 3.55
N THR A 62 13.88 -14.90 4.69
CA THR A 62 14.72 -14.55 5.84
C THR A 62 15.39 -15.78 6.45
N VAL A 63 14.63 -16.85 6.68
CA VAL A 63 15.17 -18.11 7.24
C VAL A 63 16.16 -18.74 6.26
N PHE A 64 15.81 -18.80 4.98
CA PHE A 64 16.70 -19.33 3.94
C PHE A 64 17.98 -18.50 3.83
N GLY A 65 17.87 -17.16 3.76
CA GLY A 65 19.02 -16.28 3.70
C GLY A 65 19.96 -16.46 4.89
N LYS A 66 19.41 -16.46 6.12
CA LYS A 66 20.19 -16.69 7.34
C LYS A 66 20.90 -18.06 7.30
N ALA A 67 20.18 -19.12 6.97
CA ALA A 67 20.75 -20.47 6.93
C ALA A 67 21.90 -20.58 5.93
N ASN A 68 21.75 -20.01 4.73
CA ASN A 68 22.84 -20.01 3.74
C ASN A 68 24.06 -19.24 4.24
N THR A 69 23.86 -18.06 4.86
CA THR A 69 24.99 -17.29 5.41
C THR A 69 25.70 -18.04 6.53
N GLU A 70 24.96 -18.68 7.43
CA GLU A 70 25.53 -19.42 8.56
C GLU A 70 26.28 -20.68 8.09
N ILE A 71 25.71 -21.44 7.16
CA ILE A 71 26.37 -22.60 6.54
C ILE A 71 27.65 -22.18 5.81
N PHE A 72 27.58 -21.09 5.03
CA PHE A 72 28.74 -20.59 4.30
C PHE A 72 29.87 -20.17 5.26
N MET A 73 29.54 -19.46 6.34
CA MET A 73 30.54 -19.04 7.33
C MET A 73 31.16 -20.25 8.05
N LEU A 74 30.36 -21.25 8.45
CA LEU A 74 30.88 -22.48 9.06
C LEU A 74 31.83 -23.24 8.13
N TRP A 75 31.51 -23.31 6.84
CA TRP A 75 32.39 -23.95 5.85
C TRP A 75 33.68 -23.17 5.65
N TYR A 76 33.61 -21.83 5.60
CA TYR A 76 34.79 -20.97 5.48
C TYR A 76 35.73 -21.14 6.68
N ASP A 77 35.18 -21.18 7.90
CA ASP A 77 35.95 -21.39 9.12
C ASP A 77 36.61 -22.77 9.14
N ALA A 78 35.91 -23.81 8.66
CA ALA A 78 36.47 -25.16 8.55
C ALA A 78 37.66 -25.24 7.58
N GLN A 79 37.65 -24.47 6.48
CA GLN A 79 38.81 -24.38 5.58
C GLN A 79 39.98 -23.58 6.17
N ARG A 80 39.68 -22.53 6.95
CA ARG A 80 40.71 -21.73 7.63
C ARG A 80 41.41 -22.51 8.74
N ALA A 81 40.70 -23.44 9.38
CA ALA A 81 41.21 -24.26 10.47
C ALA A 81 42.04 -25.47 10.00
N ASN A 82 42.13 -25.72 8.69
CA ASN A 82 42.90 -26.80 8.06
C ASN A 82 44.07 -26.24 7.24
#